data_AF-S0GNW2-F1
#
_entry.id   AF-S0GNW2-F1
#
_cell.length_a   1.000
_cell.length_b   1.000
_cell.length_c   1.000
_cell.angle_alpha   90.00
_cell.angle_beta   90.00
_cell.angle_gamma   90.00
#
_symmetry.space_group_name_H-M   'P 1'
#
loop_
_entity.id
_entity.type
_entity.pdbx_description
1 polymer ?
#
loop_
_entity_poly.entity_id
_entity_poly.type
_entity_poly.pdbx_seq_one_letter_code
_entity_poly.pdbx_strand_id
1 'polypeptide(L)'
;MRRIASHYIYWRKWYRMHYLELDAKGRLTGVYPLVQEIANTEFYDGTLLPVPSDITFPLVGVSSLAEWLAVTDSVTIDSLVQVCHLPSISPTTPELGADYSSGDCYVQRL
;
A
#
# COMPACT_ATOMS: atom_id res chain seq x y z
N MET A 1 12.04 8.22 11.59
CA MET A 1 11.64 8.21 10.16
C MET A 1 11.76 6.77 9.70
N ARG A 2 10.70 6.23 9.08
CA ARG A 2 10.63 4.84 8.64
C ARG A 2 10.43 4.84 7.12
N ARG A 3 11.21 4.05 6.39
CA ARG A 3 11.14 3.95 4.93
C ARG A 3 10.78 2.52 4.56
N ILE A 4 9.77 2.37 3.74
CA ILE A 4 9.21 1.08 3.36
C ILE A 4 9.12 1.03 1.84
N ALA A 5 10.01 0.28 1.22
CA ALA A 5 10.06 0.03 -0.20
C ALA A 5 9.29 -1.24 -0.57
N SER A 6 8.74 -1.25 -1.78
CA SER A 6 8.18 -2.46 -2.37
C SER A 6 8.22 -2.42 -3.89
N HIS A 7 7.98 -3.58 -4.51
CA HIS A 7 7.83 -3.69 -5.95
C HIS A 7 6.73 -2.77 -6.48
N TYR A 8 5.61 -2.69 -5.75
CA TYR A 8 4.49 -1.83 -6.09
C TYR A 8 3.97 -1.09 -4.86
N ILE A 9 3.61 0.17 -5.05
CA ILE A 9 2.94 1.00 -4.07
C ILE A 9 1.76 1.65 -4.77
N TYR A 10 0.57 1.56 -4.20
CA TYR A 10 -0.57 2.32 -4.70
C TYR A 10 -0.89 3.48 -3.77
N TRP A 11 -0.95 4.69 -4.32
CA TRP A 11 -1.48 5.86 -3.65
C TRP A 11 -1.97 6.87 -4.69
N ARG A 12 -3.27 6.90 -4.96
CA ARG A 12 -3.92 7.63 -6.06
C ARG A 12 -3.52 7.21 -7.47
N LYS A 13 -2.36 6.57 -7.60
CA LYS A 13 -1.82 5.93 -8.79
C LYS A 13 -0.86 4.83 -8.37
N TRP A 14 -0.54 3.96 -9.32
CA TRP A 14 0.44 2.91 -9.14
C TRP A 14 1.86 3.46 -9.30
N TYR A 15 2.70 3.17 -8.31
CA TYR A 15 4.13 3.45 -8.30
C TYR A 15 4.88 2.12 -8.29
N ARG A 16 5.76 1.93 -9.27
CA ARG A 16 6.60 0.73 -9.37
C ARG A 16 8.00 1.06 -8.87
N MET A 17 8.61 0.21 -8.04
CA MET A 17 9.95 0.45 -7.47
C MET A 17 10.02 1.80 -6.75
N HIS A 18 9.10 2.01 -5.82
CA HIS A 18 9.07 3.22 -4.99
C HIS A 18 9.12 2.83 -3.51
N TYR A 19 9.38 3.81 -2.66
CA TYR A 19 9.28 3.67 -1.22
C TYR A 19 8.33 4.70 -0.63
N LEU A 20 7.59 4.26 0.39
CA LEU A 20 6.83 5.10 1.30
C LEU A 20 7.77 5.64 2.37
N GLU A 21 7.72 6.94 2.61
CA GLU A 21 8.39 7.57 3.74
C GLU A 21 7.36 7.96 4.79
N LEU A 22 7.60 7.50 6.02
CA LEU A 22 6.81 7.82 7.19
C LEU A 22 7.64 8.60 8.20
N ASP A 23 7.01 9.58 8.85
CA ASP A 23 7.63 10.33 9.93
C ASP A 23 7.81 9.44 11.19
N ALA A 24 8.39 9.98 12.27
CA ALA A 24 8.57 9.24 13.52
C ALA A 24 7.24 8.87 14.22
N LYS A 25 6.13 9.51 13.84
CA LYS A 25 4.78 9.27 14.36
C LYS A 25 3.98 8.33 13.47
N GLY A 26 4.48 7.92 12.29
CA GLY A 26 3.75 7.11 11.32
C GLY A 26 2.90 7.93 10.33
N ARG A 27 3.20 9.22 10.16
CA ARG A 27 2.53 10.08 9.17
C ARG A 27 3.15 9.93 7.79
N LEU A 28 2.30 9.87 6.77
CA LEU A 28 2.74 9.79 5.38
C LEU A 28 3.49 11.07 5.01
N THR A 29 4.80 10.95 4.78
CA THR A 29 5.62 12.07 4.27
C THR A 29 5.55 12.14 2.76
N GLY A 30 5.51 10.98 2.09
CA GLY A 30 5.36 10.90 0.64
C GLY A 30 5.74 9.53 0.07
N VAL A 31 5.62 9.43 -1.26
CA VAL A 31 6.08 8.27 -2.05
C VAL A 31 7.17 8.75 -3.00
N TYR A 32 8.32 8.08 -2.97
CA TYR A 32 9.51 8.50 -3.69
C TYR A 32 10.09 7.34 -4.52
N PRO A 33 10.73 7.63 -5.67
CA PRO A 33 11.32 6.58 -6.51
C PRO A 33 12.52 5.94 -5.82
N LEU A 34 12.57 4.60 -5.83
CA LEU A 34 13.71 3.84 -5.35
C LEU A 34 14.71 3.66 -6.50
N VAL A 35 15.55 4.68 -6.72
CA VAL A 35 16.58 4.67 -7.79
C VAL A 35 17.83 3.89 -7.35
N GLN A 36 18.10 3.86 -6.05
CA GLN A 36 19.23 3.18 -5.44
C GLN A 36 18.82 2.63 -4.08
N GLU A 37 19.57 1.65 -3.57
CA GLU A 37 19.39 1.15 -2.22
C GLU A 37 19.67 2.26 -1.21
N ILE A 38 18.74 2.45 -0.25
CA ILE A 38 18.86 3.45 0.80
C ILE A 38 18.96 2.70 2.13
N ALA A 39 20.01 2.95 2.91
CA ALA A 39 20.20 2.35 4.22
C ALA A 39 18.99 2.61 5.14
N ASN A 40 18.62 1.60 5.95
CA ASN A 40 17.45 1.62 6.83
C ASN A 40 16.10 1.72 6.09
N THR A 41 16.02 1.16 4.89
CA THR A 41 14.76 0.99 4.16
C THR A 41 14.34 -0.48 4.25
N GLU A 42 13.14 -0.73 4.75
CA GLU A 42 12.55 -2.06 4.74
C GLU A 42 12.04 -2.37 3.34
N PHE A 43 12.32 -3.55 2.81
CA PHE A 43 11.84 -3.95 1.49
C PHE A 43 10.85 -5.10 1.62
N TYR A 44 9.65 -4.92 1.06
CA TYR A 44 8.59 -5.92 1.06
C TYR A 44 8.23 -6.32 -0.36
N ASP A 45 8.00 -7.61 -0.58
CA ASP A 45 7.59 -8.14 -1.88
C ASP A 45 6.08 -8.01 -2.09
N GLY A 46 5.62 -7.39 -3.17
CA GLY A 46 4.18 -7.27 -3.49
C GLY A 46 3.71 -5.82 -3.64
N THR A 47 2.50 -5.53 -3.15
CA THR A 47 1.91 -4.18 -3.15
C THR A 47 1.79 -3.61 -1.74
N LEU A 48 2.21 -2.35 -1.55
CA LEU A 48 1.95 -1.58 -0.33
C LEU A 48 0.85 -0.55 -0.55
N LEU A 49 -0.01 -0.42 0.46
CA LEU A 49 -1.08 0.56 0.52
C LEU A 49 -0.95 1.38 1.82
N PRO A 50 -0.79 2.71 1.75
CA PRO A 50 -1.02 3.56 2.90
C PRO A 50 -2.52 3.67 3.12
N VAL A 51 -2.98 3.30 4.31
CA VAL A 51 -4.38 3.45 4.75
C VAL A 51 -4.43 4.35 5.98
N PRO A 52 -5.51 5.13 6.18
CA PRO A 52 -5.67 5.94 7.38
C PRO A 52 -5.60 5.07 8.64
N SER A 53 -4.89 5.54 9.68
CA SER A 53 -4.81 4.84 10.96
C SER A 53 -6.16 4.68 11.68
N ASP A 54 -7.15 5.50 11.33
CA ASP A 54 -8.51 5.43 11.88
C ASP A 54 -9.30 4.20 11.42
N ILE A 55 -8.85 3.55 10.34
CA ILE A 55 -9.45 2.33 9.81
C ILE A 55 -9.00 1.15 10.68
N THR A 56 -9.91 0.59 11.48
CA THR A 56 -9.67 -0.64 12.25
C THR A 56 -9.96 -1.86 11.38
N PHE A 57 -8.99 -2.77 11.27
CA PHE A 57 -9.08 -3.98 10.46
C PHE A 57 -9.65 -5.19 11.21
N PRO A 58 -10.37 -6.09 10.52
CA PRO A 58 -10.85 -5.94 9.15
C PRO A 58 -11.93 -4.85 9.07
N LEU A 59 -11.87 -4.00 8.04
CA LEU A 59 -12.94 -3.02 7.83
C LEU A 59 -14.18 -3.84 7.42
N VAL A 60 -15.16 -3.94 8.34
CA VAL A 60 -16.41 -4.68 8.11
C VAL A 60 -17.02 -4.21 6.79
N GLY A 61 -17.08 -5.11 5.81
CA GLY A 61 -17.62 -4.85 4.47
C GLY A 61 -16.59 -4.76 3.35
N VAL A 62 -15.31 -4.51 3.66
CA VAL A 62 -14.27 -4.37 2.64
C VAL A 62 -13.76 -5.74 2.23
N SER A 63 -14.27 -6.22 1.11
CA SER A 63 -13.92 -7.54 0.58
C SER A 63 -13.06 -7.45 -0.69
N SER A 64 -12.99 -6.26 -1.28
CA SER A 64 -12.43 -6.06 -2.62
C SER A 64 -11.29 -5.06 -2.65
N LEU A 65 -10.27 -5.32 -3.48
CA LEU A 65 -9.14 -4.40 -3.71
C LEU A 65 -9.60 -2.97 -4.06
N ALA A 66 -10.67 -2.80 -4.86
CA ALA A 66 -11.15 -1.49 -5.27
C ALA A 66 -11.53 -0.56 -4.09
N GLU A 67 -12.11 -1.13 -3.03
CA GLU A 67 -12.45 -0.37 -1.83
C GLU A 67 -11.19 0.04 -1.05
N TRP A 68 -10.19 -0.84 -1.01
CA TRP A 68 -8.87 -0.51 -0.45
C TRP A 68 -8.20 0.63 -1.20
N LEU A 69 -8.25 0.61 -2.53
CA LEU A 69 -7.74 1.70 -3.36
C LEU A 69 -8.48 3.01 -3.05
N ALA A 70 -9.81 2.98 -2.93
CA ALA A 70 -10.61 4.15 -2.59
C ALA A 70 -10.28 4.74 -1.20
N VAL A 71 -10.05 3.88 -0.20
CA VAL A 71 -9.60 4.30 1.14
C VAL A 71 -8.22 4.94 1.06
N THR A 72 -7.29 4.32 0.35
CA THR A 72 -5.95 4.85 0.15
C THR A 72 -5.95 6.18 -0.62
N ASP A 73 -6.88 6.38 -1.56
CA ASP A 73 -7.04 7.65 -2.29
C ASP A 73 -7.40 8.83 -1.38
N SER A 74 -8.15 8.56 -0.31
CA SER A 74 -8.53 9.56 0.70
C SER A 74 -7.35 10.04 1.57
N VAL A 75 -6.24 9.29 1.58
CA VAL A 75 -5.05 9.63 2.36
C VAL A 75 -4.35 10.85 1.80
N THR A 76 -4.07 11.82 2.67
CA THR A 76 -3.25 13.00 2.38
C THR A 76 -1.85 12.90 2.98
N ILE A 77 -0.93 13.70 2.48
CA ILE A 77 0.38 13.89 3.10
C ILE A 77 0.17 14.49 4.51
N ASP A 78 1.03 14.13 5.46
CA ASP A 78 0.95 14.41 6.90
C ASP A 78 -0.17 13.69 7.67
N SER A 79 -1.01 12.91 6.98
CA SER A 79 -2.00 12.06 7.65
C SER A 79 -1.31 10.87 8.32
N LEU A 80 -1.82 10.49 9.50
CA LEU A 80 -1.39 9.30 10.20
C LEU A 80 -1.86 8.05 9.44
N VAL A 81 -0.94 7.22 8.98
CA VAL A 81 -1.25 6.06 8.14
C VAL A 81 -0.68 4.77 8.71
N GLN A 82 -1.34 3.67 8.37
CA GLN A 82 -0.80 2.33 8.52
C GLN A 82 -0.46 1.82 7.13
N VAL A 83 0.60 1.03 7.03
CA VAL A 83 1.00 0.42 5.76
C VAL A 83 0.50 -1.02 5.75
N CYS A 84 -0.40 -1.28 4.82
CA CYS A 84 -0.91 -2.61 4.56
C CYS A 84 -0.11 -3.26 3.45
N HIS A 85 0.33 -4.48 3.70
CA HIS A 85 1.08 -5.28 2.75
C HIS A 85 0.18 -6.34 2.13
N LEU A 86 0.12 -6.31 0.80
CA LEU A 86 -0.60 -7.24 -0.04
C LEU A 86 0.42 -8.06 -0.85
N PRO A 87 0.84 -9.24 -0.35
CA PRO A 87 1.88 -10.04 -1.00
C PRO A 87 1.45 -10.57 -2.37
N SER A 88 0.16 -10.83 -2.57
CA SER A 88 -0.35 -11.50 -3.79
C SER A 88 -0.91 -10.55 -4.85
N ILE A 89 -0.89 -9.24 -4.62
CA ILE A 89 -1.43 -8.25 -5.56
C ILE A 89 -0.26 -7.64 -6.33
N SER A 90 -0.23 -7.86 -7.65
CA SER A 90 0.66 -7.17 -8.59
C SER A 90 -0.18 -6.49 -9.65
N PRO A 91 0.09 -5.22 -10.03
CA PRO A 91 -0.59 -4.56 -11.13
C PRO A 91 -0.07 -5.12 -12.46
N THR A 92 -0.43 -6.37 -12.77
CA THR A 92 -0.29 -6.90 -14.12
C THR A 92 -1.34 -6.19 -14.98
N THR A 93 -0.88 -5.26 -15.81
CA THR A 93 -1.67 -4.52 -16.81
C THR A 93 -1.84 -5.40 -18.07
N PRO A 94 -2.92 -5.36 -18.89
CA PRO A 94 -4.12 -4.49 -18.91
C PRO A 94 -5.48 -5.25 -18.92
N GLU A 95 -6.56 -4.51 -18.63
CA GLU A 95 -7.98 -4.73 -19.04
C GLU A 95 -8.66 -6.11 -18.87
N LEU A 96 -9.75 -6.12 -18.08
CA LEU A 96 -10.98 -6.90 -18.26
C LEU A 96 -10.84 -8.38 -18.69
N GLY A 97 -11.02 -9.30 -17.75
CA GLY A 97 -11.47 -10.65 -18.11
C GLY A 97 -10.94 -11.75 -17.21
N ALA A 98 -11.54 -11.90 -16.03
CA ALA A 98 -12.05 -13.18 -15.57
C ALA A 98 -12.68 -12.99 -14.19
N ASP A 99 -13.95 -13.35 -14.09
CA ASP A 99 -14.55 -13.77 -12.82
C ASP A 99 -13.64 -14.82 -12.18
N TYR A 100 -12.95 -14.47 -11.09
CA TYR A 100 -12.45 -15.47 -10.15
C TYR A 100 -12.62 -14.97 -8.73
N SER A 101 -13.87 -15.17 -8.28
CA SER A 101 -14.22 -15.86 -7.04
C SER A 101 -13.14 -15.99 -5.96
N SER A 102 -13.44 -15.42 -4.80
CA SER A 102 -13.08 -15.96 -3.48
C SER A 102 -11.61 -16.37 -3.30
N GLY A 103 -10.73 -15.40 -3.14
CA GLY A 103 -9.40 -15.63 -2.57
C GLY A 103 -9.24 -14.75 -1.35
N ASP A 104 -9.15 -15.36 -0.16
CA ASP A 104 -8.84 -14.67 1.09
C ASP A 104 -7.60 -13.80 0.90
N CYS A 105 -7.81 -12.50 0.71
CA CYS A 105 -6.73 -11.52 0.62
C CYS A 105 -6.12 -11.39 2.01
N TYR A 106 -5.08 -12.19 2.28
CA TYR A 106 -4.36 -12.13 3.54
C TYR A 106 -3.50 -10.86 3.56
N VAL A 107 -4.03 -9.82 4.19
CA VAL A 107 -3.32 -8.54 4.39
C VAL A 107 -2.47 -8.67 5.65
N GLN A 108 -1.15 -8.58 5.52
CA GLN A 108 -0.24 -8.53 6.66
C GLN A 108 0.03 -7.07 7.05
N ARG A 109 0.00 -6.79 8.35
CA ARG A 109 0.30 -5.48 8.91
C ARG A 109 1.81 -5.40 9.21
N LEU A 110 2.44 -4.32 8.76
CA LEU A 110 3.86 -4.01 8.96
C LEU A 110 4.08 -2.92 10.00
#